data_AF-A0A6G0MUG6-F1
#
_entry.id   AF-A0A6G0MUG6-F1
#
_cell.length_a   1.000
_cell.length_b   1.000
_cell.length_c   1.000
_cell.angle_alpha   90.00
_cell.angle_beta   90.00
_cell.angle_gamma   90.00
#
_symmetry.space_group_name_H-M   'P 1'
#
loop_
_entity.id
_entity.type
_entity.pdbx_description
1 polymer ?
#
loop_
_entity_poly.entity_id
_entity_poly.type
_entity_poly.pdbx_seq_one_letter_code
_entity_poly.pdbx_strand_id
1 'polypeptide(L)'
;MRPKRYAAILAEFMSFNDGRNYPPDTVFSTEALLKITPEDVCRWMNFRAFGEPYPGEAAKPVCARSSTLAYAKKAISCFVPRVAVQWDPIRKEGNPTRSELVNKVIKTVKRFEVRRQGVQSAARRPIEYEEFVNLLTLVRAAQGKGALKYVVSSVLTLQWHMITRIDDMMQLKFESFSPNVQHPRSLLCQLRWSKNISEERDAPEQILLGSLDPPVCVLLNLAVHVEMTTAGNSSYVFGSPQDGDRVVRRFLQDMFGDEAFHKLKDGNLGTHGLRKGAATYATRSGLPKDYINRRGRWRTQKSIVDDYIDNAQPYPDAVAATVLTGPLGPCFYVIKEGMKRVSDDLLVNQISSVIKQKMGRDLARELGVVLLWASLVPDGTFNYELLPPPLNQRVVTAYRDAGGNVSVNPVKRVPVQVTGEGAQLQLIELHEANDISSTAPAEHRCAQNGISADTTRKEFSALHSQLFGVQRQVANMMNEIFRLRTDMQRELQRTQAVLRRIALQPVARTVLGHDATAAVSHDALPEQEAHRVSVTLAKRPRDLFELWHEFEFGLNGGKPAKEFTRAERGANKFAYSRRKVFWDIVTCLVRAGFTSDTAIDKIYAVYGRQRSVTAILVALRQAKKRGGHPSLRV
;
A
#
# COMPACT_ATOMS: atom_id res chain seq x y z
N MET A 1 6.45 14.08 -23.50
CA MET A 1 6.82 13.00 -24.43
C MET A 1 5.88 11.81 -24.28
N ARG A 2 5.24 11.34 -25.37
CA ARG A 2 4.46 10.09 -25.34
C ARG A 2 5.43 8.89 -25.37
N PRO A 3 5.26 7.83 -24.57
CA PRO A 3 6.22 6.72 -24.51
C PRO A 3 6.32 6.00 -25.87
N LYS A 4 7.52 5.73 -26.38
CA LYS A 4 7.74 4.94 -27.62
C LYS A 4 6.96 3.60 -27.61
N ARG A 5 6.85 2.96 -26.44
CA ARG A 5 6.07 1.74 -26.25
C ARG A 5 4.57 1.91 -26.49
N TYR A 6 4.00 3.08 -26.22
CA TYR A 6 2.57 3.32 -26.47
C TYR A 6 2.31 3.52 -27.97
N ALA A 7 3.25 4.13 -28.70
CA ALA A 7 3.14 4.28 -30.15
C ALA A 7 3.11 2.90 -30.84
N ALA A 8 3.98 1.98 -30.42
CA ALA A 8 3.99 0.61 -30.95
C ALA A 8 2.65 -0.13 -30.79
N ILE A 9 2.00 0.04 -29.63
CA ILE A 9 0.69 -0.54 -29.37
C ILE A 9 -0.41 0.12 -30.20
N LEU A 10 -0.33 1.43 -30.42
CA LEU A 10 -1.26 2.12 -31.31
C LEU A 10 -1.09 1.63 -32.75
N ALA A 11 0.15 1.49 -33.23
CA ALA A 11 0.44 0.95 -34.55
C ALA A 11 -0.09 -0.48 -34.72
N GLU A 12 0.07 -1.35 -33.72
CA GLU A 12 -0.51 -2.70 -33.69
C GLU A 12 -2.05 -2.65 -33.82
N PHE A 13 -2.71 -1.77 -33.07
CA PHE A 13 -4.15 -1.58 -33.12
C PHE A 13 -4.63 -1.05 -34.48
N MET A 14 -4.01 0.01 -34.99
CA MET A 14 -4.37 0.60 -36.28
C MET A 14 -4.09 -0.39 -37.42
N SER A 15 -3.04 -1.21 -37.30
CA SER A 15 -2.72 -2.22 -38.31
C SER A 15 -3.82 -3.26 -38.43
N PHE A 16 -4.32 -3.71 -37.28
CA PHE A 16 -5.48 -4.61 -37.22
C PHE A 16 -6.75 -3.96 -37.76
N ASN A 17 -7.00 -2.70 -37.39
CA ASN A 17 -8.24 -2.00 -37.76
C ASN A 17 -8.33 -1.70 -39.26
N ASP A 18 -7.21 -1.29 -39.86
CA ASP A 18 -7.16 -0.85 -41.26
C ASP A 18 -6.75 -1.98 -42.21
N GLY A 19 -6.38 -3.15 -41.68
CA GLY A 19 -5.93 -4.31 -42.44
C GLY A 19 -4.59 -4.10 -43.16
N ARG A 20 -3.72 -3.24 -42.62
CA ARG A 20 -2.44 -2.84 -43.23
C ARG A 20 -1.35 -2.79 -42.16
N ASN A 21 -0.11 -3.14 -42.49
CA ASN A 21 0.96 -3.11 -41.50
C ASN A 21 1.54 -1.70 -41.36
N TYR A 22 1.52 -1.15 -40.14
CA TYR A 22 2.15 0.12 -39.79
C TYR A 22 3.44 -0.11 -38.97
N PRO A 23 4.54 0.61 -39.26
CA PRO A 23 5.72 0.65 -38.40
C PRO A 23 5.40 1.09 -36.95
N PRO A 24 6.12 0.60 -35.92
CA PRO A 24 5.82 0.90 -34.51
C PRO A 24 5.88 2.38 -34.09
N ASP A 25 6.58 3.21 -34.87
CA ASP A 25 6.76 4.65 -34.65
C ASP A 25 5.85 5.52 -35.55
N THR A 26 4.92 4.90 -36.28
CA THR A 26 3.96 5.60 -37.15
C THR A 26 3.16 6.66 -36.37
N VAL A 27 3.11 7.86 -36.94
CA VAL A 27 2.31 8.97 -36.44
C VAL A 27 1.01 9.05 -37.24
N PHE A 28 -0.11 8.86 -36.55
CA PHE A 28 -1.45 8.91 -37.16
C PHE A 28 -2.04 10.32 -37.09
N SER A 29 -2.77 10.72 -38.14
CA SER A 29 -3.44 12.01 -38.17
C SER A 29 -4.59 12.08 -37.16
N THR A 30 -4.92 13.29 -36.70
CA THR A 30 -6.06 13.54 -35.81
C THR A 30 -7.36 12.99 -36.40
N GLU A 31 -7.57 13.16 -37.70
CA GLU A 31 -8.74 12.65 -38.42
C GLU A 31 -8.84 11.13 -38.38
N ALA A 32 -7.74 10.42 -38.61
CA ALA A 32 -7.70 8.96 -38.50
C ALA A 32 -8.05 8.50 -37.08
N LEU A 33 -7.51 9.18 -36.07
CA LEU A 33 -7.76 8.84 -34.66
C LEU A 33 -9.19 9.17 -34.20
N LEU A 34 -9.85 10.15 -34.81
CA LEU A 34 -11.25 10.48 -34.53
C LEU A 34 -12.24 9.47 -35.13
N LYS A 35 -11.82 8.67 -36.11
CA LYS A 35 -12.65 7.61 -36.70
C LYS A 35 -12.72 6.34 -35.82
N ILE A 36 -11.85 6.21 -34.83
CA ILE A 36 -11.80 5.04 -33.94
C ILE A 36 -13.10 4.95 -33.12
N THR A 37 -13.76 3.80 -33.18
CA THR A 37 -14.98 3.53 -32.40
C THR A 37 -14.70 2.60 -31.20
N PRO A 38 -15.59 2.55 -30.19
CA PRO A 38 -15.54 1.53 -29.14
C PRO A 38 -15.52 0.10 -29.68
N GLU A 39 -16.28 -0.16 -30.74
CA GLU A 39 -16.42 -1.45 -31.39
C GLU A 39 -15.08 -1.90 -31.98
N ASP A 40 -14.34 -1.02 -32.63
CA ASP A 40 -12.99 -1.30 -33.15
C ASP A 40 -12.04 -1.74 -32.03
N VAL A 41 -12.05 -0.99 -30.92
CA VAL A 41 -11.24 -1.31 -29.74
C VAL A 41 -11.66 -2.65 -29.14
N CYS A 42 -12.97 -2.95 -29.09
CA CYS A 42 -13.48 -4.24 -28.60
C CYS A 42 -13.05 -5.40 -29.49
N ARG A 43 -13.20 -5.28 -30.82
CA ARG A 43 -12.79 -6.31 -31.78
C ARG A 43 -11.30 -6.64 -31.64
N TRP A 44 -10.46 -5.62 -31.56
CA TRP A 44 -9.03 -5.83 -31.37
C TRP A 44 -8.69 -6.41 -30.00
N MET A 45 -9.30 -5.94 -28.91
CA MET A 45 -9.08 -6.53 -27.58
C MET A 45 -9.55 -7.99 -27.50
N ASN A 46 -10.65 -8.32 -28.16
CA ASN A 46 -11.12 -9.70 -28.28
C ASN A 46 -10.11 -10.54 -29.06
N PHE A 47 -9.66 -10.05 -30.22
CA PHE A 47 -8.62 -10.74 -31.00
C PHE A 47 -7.37 -11.00 -30.16
N ARG A 48 -6.89 -10.01 -29.40
CA ARG A 48 -5.74 -10.19 -28.51
C ARG A 48 -5.96 -11.18 -27.38
N ALA A 49 -7.17 -11.28 -26.84
CA ALA A 49 -7.46 -12.10 -25.67
C ALA A 49 -7.89 -13.53 -26.02
N PHE A 50 -8.71 -13.67 -27.05
CA PHE A 50 -9.37 -14.91 -27.47
C PHE A 50 -8.79 -15.48 -28.79
N GLY A 51 -7.99 -14.71 -29.53
CA GLY A 51 -7.48 -15.09 -30.86
C GLY A 51 -8.43 -14.72 -32.00
N GLU A 52 -9.64 -14.23 -31.70
CA GLU A 52 -10.66 -13.88 -32.69
C GLU A 52 -11.42 -12.59 -32.31
N PRO A 53 -11.86 -11.77 -33.29
CA PRO A 53 -12.54 -10.50 -33.02
C PRO A 53 -13.94 -10.63 -32.44
N TYR A 54 -14.63 -11.73 -32.75
CA TYR A 54 -16.03 -11.99 -32.37
C TYR A 54 -16.15 -13.32 -31.61
N PRO A 55 -15.67 -13.38 -30.36
CA PRO A 55 -15.62 -14.63 -29.62
C PRO A 55 -17.03 -15.17 -29.32
N GLY A 56 -17.22 -16.47 -29.58
CA GLY A 56 -18.44 -17.18 -29.21
C GLY A 56 -18.61 -17.36 -27.70
N GLU A 57 -19.78 -17.80 -27.24
CA GLU A 57 -20.08 -17.92 -25.79
C GLU A 57 -19.16 -18.91 -25.05
N ALA A 58 -18.68 -19.94 -25.75
CA ALA A 58 -17.77 -20.95 -25.20
C ALA A 58 -16.27 -20.56 -25.29
N ALA A 59 -15.93 -19.48 -25.98
CA ALA A 59 -14.55 -19.06 -26.20
C ALA A 59 -13.89 -18.63 -24.89
N LYS A 60 -12.60 -18.96 -24.73
CA LYS A 60 -11.81 -18.67 -23.52
C LYS A 60 -10.65 -17.74 -23.84
N PRO A 61 -10.35 -16.73 -22.98
CA PRO A 61 -9.29 -15.77 -23.25
C PRO A 61 -7.92 -16.33 -22.83
N VAL A 62 -7.37 -17.18 -23.69
CA VAL A 62 -6.10 -17.90 -23.46
C VAL A 62 -4.89 -17.23 -24.12
N CYS A 63 -5.06 -16.11 -24.82
CA CYS A 63 -3.98 -15.42 -25.54
C CYS A 63 -3.42 -14.21 -24.77
N ALA A 64 -4.24 -13.49 -24.02
CA ALA A 64 -3.79 -12.32 -23.26
C ALA A 64 -4.52 -12.12 -21.93
N ARG A 65 -3.80 -11.50 -20.99
CA ARG A 65 -4.35 -11.13 -19.68
C ARG A 65 -5.07 -9.79 -19.66
N SER A 66 -5.97 -9.62 -18.71
CA SER A 66 -6.69 -8.38 -18.43
C SER A 66 -5.74 -7.21 -18.17
N SER A 67 -4.59 -7.46 -17.53
CA SER A 67 -3.53 -6.45 -17.34
C SER A 67 -2.90 -5.99 -18.65
N THR A 68 -2.72 -6.91 -19.61
CA THR A 68 -2.18 -6.60 -20.95
C THR A 68 -3.18 -5.75 -21.72
N LEU A 69 -4.47 -6.12 -21.67
CA LEU A 69 -5.54 -5.32 -22.29
C LEU A 69 -5.68 -3.94 -21.65
N ALA A 70 -5.59 -3.85 -20.32
CA ALA A 70 -5.65 -2.56 -19.61
C ALA A 70 -4.47 -1.65 -19.97
N TYR A 71 -3.27 -2.21 -20.14
CA TYR A 71 -2.11 -1.47 -20.66
C TYR A 71 -2.35 -1.00 -22.10
N ALA A 72 -2.85 -1.88 -22.96
CA ALA A 72 -3.14 -1.55 -24.35
C ALA A 72 -4.22 -0.46 -24.49
N LYS A 73 -5.28 -0.57 -23.69
CA LYS A 73 -6.31 0.46 -23.53
C LYS A 73 -5.69 1.82 -23.18
N LYS A 74 -4.79 1.84 -22.18
CA LYS A 74 -4.10 3.07 -21.75
C LYS A 74 -3.21 3.65 -22.85
N ALA A 75 -2.49 2.79 -23.59
CA ALA A 75 -1.64 3.20 -24.68
C ALA A 75 -2.45 3.88 -25.80
N ILE A 76 -3.51 3.25 -26.29
CA ILE A 76 -4.41 3.83 -27.30
C ILE A 76 -5.01 5.15 -26.80
N SER A 77 -5.52 5.15 -25.55
CA SER A 77 -6.12 6.33 -24.94
C SER A 77 -5.19 7.54 -24.89
N CYS A 78 -3.87 7.34 -24.87
CA CYS A 78 -2.89 8.43 -24.83
C CYS A 78 -2.81 9.23 -26.15
N PHE A 79 -3.27 8.64 -27.26
CA PHE A 79 -3.18 9.26 -28.59
C PHE A 79 -4.49 9.84 -29.10
N VAL A 80 -5.64 9.29 -28.67
CA VAL A 80 -6.96 9.78 -29.08
C VAL A 80 -7.14 11.26 -28.69
N PRO A 81 -7.54 12.16 -29.61
CA PRO A 81 -7.59 13.61 -29.35
C PRO A 81 -8.40 14.03 -28.12
N ARG A 82 -9.51 13.35 -27.82
CA ARG A 82 -10.42 13.66 -26.70
C ARG A 82 -10.10 12.85 -25.43
N VAL A 83 -8.83 12.70 -25.07
CA VAL A 83 -8.32 11.81 -23.99
C VAL A 83 -9.16 11.87 -22.69
N ALA A 84 -9.46 13.08 -22.21
CA ALA A 84 -10.14 13.32 -20.94
C ALA A 84 -11.68 13.19 -21.01
N VAL A 85 -12.26 13.13 -22.21
CA VAL A 85 -13.72 13.12 -22.40
C VAL A 85 -14.23 11.68 -22.36
N GLN A 86 -15.24 11.44 -21.53
CA GLN A 86 -15.93 10.15 -21.46
C GLN A 86 -16.65 9.88 -22.80
N TRP A 87 -16.68 8.62 -23.25
CA TRP A 87 -17.42 8.26 -24.46
C TRP A 87 -18.93 8.45 -24.26
N ASP A 88 -19.57 9.22 -25.14
CA ASP A 88 -21.01 9.38 -25.22
C ASP A 88 -21.58 8.43 -26.30
N PRO A 89 -22.38 7.41 -25.92
CA PRO A 89 -22.92 6.45 -26.87
C PRO A 89 -24.01 7.02 -27.78
N ILE A 90 -24.65 8.13 -27.41
CA ILE A 90 -25.69 8.79 -28.21
C ILE A 90 -25.05 9.66 -29.27
N ARG A 91 -24.11 10.52 -28.86
CA ARG A 91 -23.41 11.44 -29.76
C ARG A 91 -22.31 10.76 -30.57
N LYS A 92 -21.87 9.56 -30.17
CA LYS A 92 -20.71 8.84 -30.74
C LYS A 92 -19.44 9.69 -30.69
N GLU A 93 -19.25 10.37 -29.56
CA GLU A 93 -18.23 11.37 -29.36
C GLU A 93 -17.46 11.10 -28.06
N GLY A 94 -16.17 11.47 -28.02
CA GLY A 94 -15.33 11.33 -26.82
C GLY A 94 -14.22 10.30 -27.01
N ASN A 95 -13.70 9.72 -25.92
CA ASN A 95 -12.64 8.72 -25.98
C ASN A 95 -13.21 7.28 -26.01
N PRO A 96 -13.11 6.55 -27.13
CA PRO A 96 -13.73 5.23 -27.31
C PRO A 96 -13.19 4.20 -26.31
N THR A 97 -11.94 4.33 -25.88
CA THR A 97 -11.34 3.43 -24.87
C THR A 97 -12.00 3.56 -23.49
N ARG A 98 -12.68 4.68 -23.21
CA ARG A 98 -13.38 4.94 -21.94
C ARG A 98 -14.81 4.42 -21.93
N SER A 99 -15.32 3.90 -23.04
CA SER A 99 -16.66 3.31 -23.14
C SER A 99 -16.90 2.14 -22.20
N GLU A 100 -18.17 1.86 -21.88
CA GLU A 100 -18.55 0.70 -21.07
C GLU A 100 -18.25 -0.62 -21.78
N LEU A 101 -18.38 -0.66 -23.11
CA LEU A 101 -18.12 -1.84 -23.94
C LEU A 101 -16.68 -2.33 -23.78
N VAL A 102 -15.70 -1.43 -23.97
CA VAL A 102 -14.27 -1.76 -23.81
C VAL A 102 -13.97 -2.22 -22.38
N ASN A 103 -14.56 -1.57 -21.38
CA ASN A 103 -14.42 -1.99 -19.98
C ASN A 103 -15.03 -3.37 -19.71
N LYS A 104 -16.12 -3.73 -20.39
CA LYS A 104 -16.79 -5.02 -20.26
C LYS A 104 -15.89 -6.16 -20.77
N VAL A 105 -15.17 -5.97 -21.88
CA VAL A 105 -14.19 -6.95 -22.40
C VAL A 105 -13.13 -7.27 -21.33
N ILE A 106 -12.49 -6.23 -20.76
CA ILE A 106 -11.47 -6.40 -19.71
C ILE A 106 -12.06 -7.10 -18.47
N LYS A 107 -13.27 -6.73 -18.04
CA LYS A 107 -13.96 -7.38 -16.90
C LYS A 107 -14.30 -8.85 -17.19
N THR A 108 -14.63 -9.20 -18.43
CA THR A 108 -14.87 -10.58 -18.84
C THR A 108 -13.58 -11.39 -18.77
N VAL A 109 -12.49 -10.91 -19.36
CA VAL A 109 -11.17 -11.60 -19.28
C VAL A 109 -10.75 -11.78 -17.82
N LYS A 110 -10.90 -10.75 -16.99
CA LYS A 110 -10.60 -10.82 -15.54
C LYS A 110 -11.41 -11.91 -14.82
N ARG A 111 -12.67 -12.16 -15.23
CA ARG A 111 -13.51 -13.23 -14.67
C ARG A 111 -13.01 -14.63 -15.07
N PHE A 112 -12.55 -14.80 -16.31
CA PHE A 112 -11.94 -16.06 -16.74
C PHE A 112 -10.60 -16.33 -16.03
N GLU A 113 -9.78 -15.30 -15.83
CA GLU A 113 -8.50 -15.40 -15.11
C GLU A 113 -8.69 -15.93 -13.67
N VAL A 114 -9.63 -15.35 -12.90
CA VAL A 114 -9.89 -15.80 -11.51
C VAL A 114 -10.47 -17.21 -11.45
N ARG A 115 -11.15 -17.66 -12.51
CA ARG A 115 -11.66 -19.03 -12.67
C ARG A 115 -10.63 -20.01 -13.20
N ARG A 116 -9.38 -19.59 -13.42
CA ARG A 116 -8.29 -20.37 -14.03
C ARG A 116 -8.63 -20.89 -15.44
N GLN A 117 -9.48 -20.17 -16.16
CA GLN A 117 -9.92 -20.48 -17.53
C GLN A 117 -9.31 -19.53 -18.58
N GLY A 118 -8.44 -18.61 -18.16
CA GLY A 118 -7.65 -17.76 -19.05
C GLY A 118 -6.15 -17.94 -18.81
N VAL A 119 -5.33 -17.02 -19.34
CA VAL A 119 -3.87 -17.06 -19.19
C VAL A 119 -3.45 -17.08 -17.71
N GLN A 120 -2.58 -18.03 -17.35
CA GLN A 120 -2.07 -18.17 -15.99
C GLN A 120 -1.27 -16.95 -15.52
N SER A 121 -1.22 -16.76 -14.19
CA SER A 121 -0.56 -15.60 -13.63
C SER A 121 0.96 -15.73 -13.55
N ALA A 122 1.66 -14.91 -14.33
CA ALA A 122 3.10 -14.70 -14.17
C ALA A 122 3.44 -13.70 -13.05
N ALA A 123 2.49 -13.30 -12.18
CA ALA A 123 2.77 -12.35 -11.11
C ALA A 123 3.80 -12.92 -10.12
N ARG A 124 4.76 -12.08 -9.71
CA ARG A 124 5.76 -12.50 -8.71
C ARG A 124 5.14 -12.46 -7.32
N ARG A 125 5.19 -13.59 -6.61
CA ARG A 125 4.63 -13.71 -5.25
C ARG A 125 5.56 -13.06 -4.22
N PRO A 126 5.09 -12.78 -2.99
CA PRO A 126 5.97 -12.45 -1.88
C PRO A 126 6.94 -13.61 -1.62
N ILE A 127 8.22 -13.30 -1.40
CA ILE A 127 9.16 -14.25 -0.81
C ILE A 127 8.76 -14.50 0.65
N GLU A 128 8.90 -15.73 1.13
CA GLU A 128 8.73 -16.07 2.54
C GLU A 128 10.00 -15.71 3.33
N TYR A 129 9.89 -15.49 4.65
CA TYR A 129 11.05 -15.07 5.45
C TYR A 129 12.19 -16.09 5.43
N GLU A 130 11.86 -17.37 5.58
CA GLU A 130 12.82 -18.47 5.52
C GLU A 130 13.50 -18.57 4.15
N GLU A 131 12.76 -18.36 3.06
CA GLU A 131 13.34 -18.25 1.70
C GLU A 131 14.27 -17.05 1.58
N PHE A 132 13.95 -15.94 2.24
CA PHE A 132 14.80 -14.75 2.25
C PHE A 132 16.10 -14.98 3.02
N VAL A 133 16.06 -15.64 4.18
CA VAL A 133 17.26 -16.02 4.93
C VAL A 133 18.11 -17.01 4.14
N ASN A 134 17.51 -18.06 3.57
CA ASN A 134 18.20 -19.01 2.70
C ASN A 134 18.86 -18.30 1.48
N LEU A 135 18.16 -17.36 0.84
CA LEU A 135 18.72 -16.53 -0.22
C LEU A 135 19.96 -15.75 0.25
N LEU A 136 19.92 -15.11 1.42
CA LEU A 136 21.06 -14.36 1.95
C LEU A 136 22.26 -15.26 2.23
N THR A 137 22.03 -16.48 2.74
CA THR A 137 23.09 -17.49 2.92
C THR A 137 23.73 -17.86 1.58
N LEU A 138 22.92 -18.14 0.55
CA LEU A 138 23.42 -18.47 -0.79
C LEU A 138 24.21 -17.33 -1.42
N VAL A 139 23.70 -16.10 -1.31
CA VAL A 139 24.41 -14.91 -1.80
C VAL A 139 25.80 -14.83 -1.18
N ARG A 140 25.92 -15.00 0.15
CA ARG A 140 27.23 -14.94 0.83
C ARG A 140 28.17 -16.10 0.44
N ALA A 141 27.61 -17.28 0.19
CA ALA A 141 28.36 -18.47 -0.23
C ALA A 141 28.81 -18.43 -1.70
N ALA A 142 28.27 -17.52 -2.52
CA ALA A 142 28.53 -17.47 -3.97
C ALA A 142 29.95 -16.98 -4.33
N GLN A 143 30.97 -17.83 -4.14
CA GLN A 143 32.38 -17.49 -4.33
C GLN A 143 32.69 -17.02 -5.77
N GLY A 144 32.05 -17.62 -6.78
CA GLY A 144 32.20 -17.23 -8.19
C GLY A 144 31.69 -15.84 -8.55
N LYS A 145 31.05 -15.11 -7.61
CA LYS A 145 30.51 -13.75 -7.84
C LYS A 145 31.42 -12.63 -7.31
N GLY A 146 32.53 -12.95 -6.64
CA GLY A 146 33.49 -11.97 -6.12
C GLY A 146 32.84 -10.91 -5.22
N ALA A 147 33.27 -9.65 -5.32
CA ALA A 147 32.77 -8.56 -4.48
C ALA A 147 31.28 -8.25 -4.67
N LEU A 148 30.68 -8.63 -5.81
CA LEU A 148 29.27 -8.37 -6.11
C LEU A 148 28.32 -9.01 -5.09
N LYS A 149 28.73 -10.10 -4.42
CA LYS A 149 27.91 -10.74 -3.38
C LYS A 149 27.68 -9.84 -2.16
N TYR A 150 28.65 -9.00 -1.81
CA TYR A 150 28.52 -8.04 -0.70
C TYR A 150 27.60 -6.87 -1.09
N VAL A 151 27.71 -6.40 -2.34
CA VAL A 151 26.78 -5.43 -2.92
C VAL A 151 25.35 -5.95 -2.84
N VAL A 152 25.11 -7.16 -3.37
CA VAL A 152 23.77 -7.76 -3.39
C VAL A 152 23.25 -8.01 -1.97
N SER A 153 24.08 -8.51 -1.04
CA SER A 153 23.68 -8.71 0.36
C SER A 153 23.22 -7.40 1.02
N SER A 154 23.98 -6.31 0.82
CA SER A 154 23.64 -4.99 1.32
C SER A 154 22.36 -4.43 0.69
N VAL A 155 22.22 -4.54 -0.64
CA VAL A 155 21.01 -4.13 -1.35
C VAL A 155 19.78 -4.88 -0.82
N LEU A 156 19.87 -6.20 -0.66
CA LEU A 156 18.74 -7.04 -0.24
C LEU A 156 18.30 -6.74 1.19
N THR A 157 19.25 -6.63 2.12
CA THR A 157 18.95 -6.36 3.53
C THR A 157 18.42 -4.94 3.74
N LEU A 158 18.99 -3.93 3.07
CA LEU A 158 18.47 -2.57 3.14
C LEU A 158 17.13 -2.44 2.40
N GLN A 159 16.94 -3.15 1.27
CA GLN A 159 15.65 -3.22 0.58
C GLN A 159 14.56 -3.79 1.49
N TRP A 160 14.87 -4.89 2.18
CA TRP A 160 13.99 -5.54 3.13
C TRP A 160 13.65 -4.61 4.30
N HIS A 161 14.68 -4.08 4.95
CA HIS A 161 14.57 -3.26 6.15
C HIS A 161 13.80 -1.95 5.90
N MET A 162 13.90 -1.39 4.70
CA MET A 162 13.17 -0.18 4.32
C MET A 162 11.89 -0.46 3.52
N ILE A 163 11.54 -1.70 3.15
CA ILE A 163 10.40 -2.02 2.26
C ILE A 163 10.41 -1.23 0.93
N THR A 164 11.59 -1.09 0.31
CA THR A 164 11.79 -0.25 -0.88
C THR A 164 11.90 -1.06 -2.17
N ARG A 165 11.85 -0.40 -3.35
CA ARG A 165 12.06 -1.08 -4.63
C ARG A 165 13.53 -1.15 -4.97
N ILE A 166 13.90 -2.12 -5.80
CA ILE A 166 15.27 -2.25 -6.27
C ILE A 166 15.70 -1.07 -7.16
N ASP A 167 14.80 -0.53 -7.99
CA ASP A 167 15.07 0.66 -8.80
C ASP A 167 15.34 1.88 -7.92
N ASP A 168 14.60 1.99 -6.82
CA ASP A 168 14.79 3.05 -5.84
C ASP A 168 16.15 2.90 -5.11
N MET A 169 16.55 1.66 -4.79
CA MET A 169 17.85 1.36 -4.16
C MET A 169 19.04 1.80 -5.00
N MET A 170 18.97 1.63 -6.32
CA MET A 170 20.09 1.99 -7.22
C MET A 170 20.30 3.51 -7.30
N GLN A 171 19.32 4.30 -6.86
CA GLN A 171 19.38 5.76 -6.81
C GLN A 171 19.79 6.28 -5.43
N LEU A 172 20.02 5.39 -4.46
CA LEU A 172 20.40 5.76 -3.10
C LEU A 172 21.84 6.28 -3.09
N LYS A 173 22.02 7.46 -2.48
CA LYS A 173 23.32 8.12 -2.35
C LYS A 173 23.86 8.01 -0.94
N PHE A 174 25.16 8.20 -0.77
CA PHE A 174 25.78 8.23 0.56
C PHE A 174 25.25 9.37 1.43
N GLU A 175 24.92 10.53 0.84
CA GLU A 175 24.31 11.68 1.53
C GLU A 175 22.90 11.39 2.08
N SER A 176 22.29 10.27 1.71
CA SER A 176 20.97 9.86 2.22
C SER A 176 21.04 9.27 3.63
N PHE A 177 22.23 9.07 4.20
CA PHE A 177 22.42 8.54 5.54
C PHE A 177 22.90 9.63 6.49
N SER A 178 22.38 9.62 7.72
CA SER A 178 22.77 10.53 8.79
C SER A 178 22.83 9.80 10.13
N PRO A 179 23.65 10.27 11.09
CA PRO A 179 23.61 9.74 12.45
C PRO A 179 22.27 10.07 13.09
N ASN A 180 21.72 9.15 13.89
CA ASN A 180 20.54 9.46 14.69
C ASN A 180 20.97 10.17 15.98
N VAL A 181 20.80 11.49 16.01
CA VAL A 181 21.19 12.33 17.16
C VAL A 181 20.37 12.01 18.40
N GLN A 182 19.08 11.66 18.24
CA GLN A 182 18.18 11.34 19.36
C GLN A 182 18.42 9.96 19.93
N HIS A 183 18.80 9.01 19.07
CA HIS A 183 19.12 7.64 19.47
C HIS A 183 20.48 7.21 18.91
N PRO A 184 21.56 7.60 19.62
CA PRO A 184 22.91 7.15 19.29
C PRO A 184 22.93 5.62 19.16
N ARG A 185 23.74 5.07 18.25
CA ARG A 185 23.79 3.62 17.88
C ARG A 185 22.71 3.15 16.89
N SER A 186 21.82 4.04 16.46
CA SER A 186 20.99 3.84 15.27
C SER A 186 21.37 4.82 14.16
N LEU A 187 21.07 4.48 12.91
CA LEU A 187 21.28 5.38 11.78
C LEU A 187 19.94 5.84 11.21
N LEU A 188 19.95 6.96 10.51
CA LEU A 188 18.82 7.42 9.72
C LEU A 188 19.14 7.26 8.23
N CYS A 189 18.13 6.93 7.44
CA CYS A 189 18.21 6.88 5.99
C CYS A 189 16.98 7.54 5.38
N GLN A 190 17.21 8.50 4.50
CA GLN A 190 16.16 9.23 3.79
C GLN A 190 16.19 8.90 2.31
N LEU A 191 15.25 8.06 1.87
CA LEU A 191 15.10 7.74 0.45
C LEU A 191 14.45 8.93 -0.26
N ARG A 192 15.20 9.66 -1.10
CA ARG A 192 14.70 10.83 -1.83
C ARG A 192 14.18 10.53 -3.23
N TRP A 193 14.50 9.35 -3.76
CA TRP A 193 14.06 8.93 -5.09
C TRP A 193 13.19 7.68 -4.99
N SER A 194 11.93 7.82 -5.38
CA SER A 194 11.02 6.69 -5.57
C SER A 194 9.85 7.11 -6.44
N LYS A 195 9.26 6.16 -7.17
CA LYS A 195 7.96 6.36 -7.86
C LYS A 195 6.84 6.85 -6.93
N ASN A 196 6.99 6.65 -5.62
CA ASN A 196 5.99 7.07 -4.65
C ASN A 196 6.24 8.49 -4.12
N ILE A 197 7.44 9.04 -4.31
CA ILE A 197 7.86 10.35 -3.80
C ILE A 197 7.61 11.41 -4.88
N SER A 198 6.79 12.40 -4.56
CA SER A 198 6.55 13.59 -5.38
C SER A 198 6.89 14.90 -4.69
N GLU A 199 6.92 14.89 -3.36
CA GLU A 199 7.25 16.05 -2.54
C GLU A 199 8.09 15.60 -1.33
N GLU A 200 8.68 16.54 -0.62
CA GLU A 200 9.56 16.27 0.52
C GLU A 200 8.87 15.47 1.64
N ARG A 201 7.57 15.70 1.85
CA ARG A 201 6.75 14.95 2.81
C ARG A 201 6.63 13.45 2.50
N ASP A 202 6.82 13.05 1.24
CA ASP A 202 6.80 11.64 0.85
C ASP A 202 8.13 10.90 1.18
N ALA A 203 9.16 11.64 1.61
CA ALA A 203 10.51 11.15 1.86
C ALA A 203 10.93 11.35 3.32
N PRO A 204 10.28 10.68 4.30
CA PRO A 204 10.67 10.79 5.71
C PRO A 204 12.04 10.16 5.96
N GLU A 205 12.72 10.63 7.01
CA GLU A 205 13.87 9.90 7.58
C GLU A 205 13.39 8.60 8.21
N GLN A 206 14.16 7.53 8.03
CA GLN A 206 13.81 6.20 8.50
C GLN A 206 14.96 5.59 9.29
N ILE A 207 14.64 5.05 10.45
CA ILE A 207 15.58 4.45 11.39
C ILE A 207 16.06 3.11 10.84
N LEU A 208 17.38 2.90 10.90
CA LEU A 208 18.06 1.65 10.64
C LEU A 208 18.59 1.09 11.96
N LEU A 209 18.21 -0.15 12.28
CA LEU A 209 18.63 -0.85 13.49
C LEU A 209 19.48 -2.08 13.15
N GLY A 210 20.47 -2.38 13.99
CA GLY A 210 21.21 -3.63 13.93
C GLY A 210 20.30 -4.82 14.22
N SER A 211 20.67 -6.01 13.76
CA SER A 211 19.93 -7.25 14.04
C SER A 211 20.78 -8.25 14.82
N LEU A 212 20.14 -8.96 15.75
CA LEU A 212 20.72 -10.13 16.40
C LEU A 212 20.93 -11.30 15.43
N ASP A 213 20.33 -11.26 14.25
CA ASP A 213 20.51 -12.20 13.14
C ASP A 213 21.44 -11.57 12.07
N PRO A 214 22.75 -11.91 12.03
CA PRO A 214 23.71 -11.22 11.16
C PRO A 214 23.47 -11.29 9.64
N PRO A 215 22.85 -12.34 9.05
CA PRO A 215 22.51 -12.35 7.62
C PRO A 215 21.61 -11.17 7.26
N VAL A 216 20.61 -10.88 8.09
CA VAL A 216 19.60 -9.82 7.85
C VAL A 216 20.00 -8.45 8.44
N CYS A 217 21.08 -8.38 9.22
CA CYS A 217 21.55 -7.14 9.85
C CYS A 217 21.94 -6.08 8.80
N VAL A 218 21.11 -5.05 8.66
CA VAL A 218 21.30 -3.99 7.67
C VAL A 218 22.59 -3.20 7.90
N LEU A 219 22.95 -2.92 9.16
CA LEU A 219 24.15 -2.16 9.51
C LEU A 219 25.43 -2.92 9.13
N LEU A 220 25.47 -4.23 9.43
CA LEU A 220 26.61 -5.08 9.10
C LEU A 220 26.80 -5.20 7.58
N ASN A 221 25.73 -5.53 6.86
CA ASN A 221 25.82 -5.72 5.41
C ASN A 221 26.16 -4.40 4.70
N LEU A 222 25.66 -3.26 5.19
CA LEU A 222 26.03 -1.94 4.69
C LEU A 222 27.52 -1.65 4.92
N ALA A 223 28.02 -1.83 6.16
CA ALA A 223 29.41 -1.58 6.49
C ALA A 223 30.38 -2.42 5.65
N VAL A 224 30.09 -3.72 5.52
CA VAL A 224 30.90 -4.65 4.70
C VAL A 224 30.92 -4.22 3.25
N HIS A 225 29.77 -3.89 2.67
CA HIS A 225 29.70 -3.43 1.28
C HIS A 225 30.50 -2.15 1.04
N VAL A 226 30.34 -1.15 1.91
CA VAL A 226 31.01 0.14 1.75
C VAL A 226 32.53 -0.01 1.90
N GLU A 227 33.02 -0.77 2.88
CA GLU A 227 34.47 -1.01 3.04
C GLU A 227 35.07 -1.92 1.96
N MET A 228 34.26 -2.76 1.32
CA MET A 228 34.70 -3.57 0.17
C MET A 228 34.63 -2.82 -1.15
N THR A 229 34.01 -1.63 -1.17
CA THR A 229 33.97 -0.78 -2.36
C THR A 229 35.30 -0.04 -2.45
N THR A 230 35.99 -0.13 -3.58
CA THR A 230 37.14 0.73 -3.84
C THR A 230 36.67 2.18 -3.80
N ALA A 231 37.49 3.11 -3.32
CA ALA A 231 37.17 4.54 -3.19
C ALA A 231 37.00 5.24 -4.56
N GLY A 232 36.19 4.70 -5.47
CA GLY A 232 35.80 5.33 -6.72
C GLY A 232 34.88 6.52 -6.45
N ASN A 233 34.84 7.48 -7.38
CA ASN A 233 34.16 8.77 -7.20
C ASN A 233 32.62 8.72 -7.24
N SER A 234 31.99 7.53 -7.19
CA SER A 234 30.53 7.45 -7.20
C SER A 234 29.93 8.04 -5.91
N SER A 235 28.89 8.85 -6.09
CA SER A 235 28.02 9.34 -5.00
C SER A 235 26.91 8.35 -4.64
N TYR A 236 26.69 7.32 -5.47
CA TYR A 236 25.68 6.28 -5.25
C TYR A 236 26.24 5.11 -4.46
N VAL A 237 25.48 4.62 -3.49
CA VAL A 237 25.89 3.53 -2.60
C VAL A 237 26.16 2.24 -3.37
N PHE A 238 25.39 1.96 -4.43
CA PHE A 238 25.48 0.72 -5.21
C PHE A 238 26.00 0.91 -6.64
N GLY A 239 26.65 2.05 -6.91
CA GLY A 239 27.52 2.24 -8.08
C GLY A 239 26.85 2.47 -9.44
N SER A 240 25.63 1.98 -9.72
CA SER A 240 25.01 2.12 -11.05
C SER A 240 23.50 2.43 -11.00
N PRO A 241 23.09 3.72 -11.07
CA PRO A 241 21.69 4.11 -11.09
C PRO A 241 20.93 3.69 -12.37
N GLN A 242 21.64 3.45 -13.48
CA GLN A 242 21.03 3.17 -14.79
C GLN A 242 20.83 1.67 -15.05
N ASP A 243 21.80 0.84 -14.67
CA ASP A 243 21.82 -0.60 -14.99
C ASP A 243 21.98 -1.51 -13.77
N GLY A 244 22.18 -0.96 -12.56
CA GLY A 244 22.39 -1.76 -11.36
C GLY A 244 21.23 -2.71 -11.03
N ASP A 245 19.99 -2.33 -11.35
CA ASP A 245 18.82 -3.17 -11.12
C ASP A 245 18.85 -4.44 -11.99
N ARG A 246 19.40 -4.36 -13.21
CA ARG A 246 19.57 -5.49 -14.12
C ARG A 246 20.64 -6.44 -13.60
N VAL A 247 21.73 -5.91 -13.03
CA VAL A 247 22.80 -6.70 -12.43
C VAL A 247 22.26 -7.50 -11.25
N VAL A 248 21.57 -6.84 -10.31
CA VAL A 248 20.95 -7.52 -9.16
C VAL A 248 19.91 -8.54 -9.62
N ARG A 249 19.09 -8.20 -10.62
CA ARG A 249 18.10 -9.13 -11.17
C ARG A 249 18.73 -10.39 -11.77
N ARG A 250 19.84 -10.27 -12.51
CA ARG A 250 20.56 -11.42 -13.07
C ARG A 250 21.15 -12.27 -11.96
N PHE A 251 21.78 -11.64 -10.97
CA PHE A 251 22.30 -12.36 -9.79
C PHE A 251 21.20 -13.16 -9.08
N LEU A 252 20.04 -12.55 -8.84
CA LEU A 252 18.91 -13.22 -8.22
C LEU A 252 18.33 -14.35 -9.07
N GLN A 253 18.37 -14.24 -10.40
CA GLN A 253 17.95 -15.33 -11.28
C GLN A 253 18.84 -16.55 -11.11
N ASP A 254 20.16 -16.35 -11.01
CA ASP A 254 21.12 -17.42 -10.75
C ASP A 254 20.83 -18.06 -9.37
N MET A 255 20.66 -17.25 -8.32
CA MET A 255 20.37 -17.77 -6.97
C MET A 255 19.03 -18.50 -6.86
N PHE A 256 17.98 -18.01 -7.53
CA PHE A 256 16.68 -18.71 -7.53
C PHE A 256 16.67 -19.98 -8.40
N GLY A 257 17.65 -20.14 -9.28
CA GLY A 257 17.86 -21.35 -10.08
C GLY A 257 18.83 -22.35 -9.43
N ASP A 258 19.48 -21.97 -8.33
CA ASP A 258 20.39 -22.83 -7.57
C ASP A 258 19.61 -23.95 -6.85
N GLU A 259 20.11 -25.18 -6.89
CA GLU A 259 19.46 -26.33 -6.25
C GLU A 259 19.38 -26.19 -4.72
N ALA A 260 20.33 -25.46 -4.11
CA ALA A 260 20.33 -25.18 -2.68
C ALA A 260 19.34 -24.07 -2.28
N PHE A 261 18.65 -23.45 -3.24
CA PHE A 261 17.56 -22.51 -2.95
C PHE A 261 16.26 -23.25 -2.64
N HIS A 262 15.88 -23.23 -1.36
CA HIS A 262 14.72 -23.95 -0.85
C HIS A 262 13.45 -23.11 -1.03
N LYS A 263 12.75 -23.36 -2.14
CA LYS A 263 11.49 -22.70 -2.46
C LYS A 263 10.32 -23.34 -1.70
N LEU A 264 9.78 -22.61 -0.72
CA LEU A 264 8.69 -23.07 0.16
C LEU A 264 7.31 -23.01 -0.48
N LYS A 265 7.12 -22.17 -1.50
CA LYS A 265 5.83 -21.99 -2.18
C LYS A 265 5.95 -21.93 -3.69
N ASP A 266 4.95 -22.45 -4.38
CA ASP A 266 4.85 -22.31 -5.82
C ASP A 266 4.73 -20.86 -6.28
N GLY A 267 5.07 -20.62 -7.53
CA GLY A 267 4.97 -19.31 -8.17
C GLY A 267 6.32 -18.60 -8.33
N ASN A 268 6.30 -17.52 -9.09
CA ASN A 268 7.52 -16.88 -9.53
C ASN A 268 8.08 -15.90 -8.49
N LEU A 269 9.41 -15.85 -8.35
CA LEU A 269 10.12 -14.87 -7.54
C LEU A 269 10.86 -13.83 -8.40
N GLY A 270 11.37 -12.79 -7.76
CA GLY A 270 12.08 -11.68 -8.39
C GLY A 270 12.18 -10.48 -7.45
N THR A 271 12.77 -9.39 -7.94
CA THR A 271 13.03 -8.16 -7.14
C THR A 271 11.79 -7.55 -6.49
N HIS A 272 10.64 -7.59 -7.17
CA HIS A 272 9.37 -7.16 -6.58
C HIS A 272 8.85 -8.16 -5.53
N GLY A 273 9.15 -9.46 -5.68
CA GLY A 273 8.81 -10.49 -4.69
C GLY A 273 9.48 -10.24 -3.34
N LEU A 274 10.71 -9.72 -3.33
CA LEU A 274 11.45 -9.30 -2.13
C LEU A 274 10.75 -8.16 -1.39
N ARG A 275 10.41 -7.06 -2.08
CA ARG A 275 9.64 -5.95 -1.47
C ARG A 275 8.29 -6.41 -0.92
N LYS A 276 7.60 -7.29 -1.65
CA LYS A 276 6.34 -7.88 -1.20
C LYS A 276 6.55 -8.76 0.03
N GLY A 277 7.64 -9.52 0.07
CA GLY A 277 8.02 -10.36 1.20
C GLY A 277 8.19 -9.53 2.46
N ALA A 278 8.98 -8.46 2.42
CA ALA A 278 9.18 -7.55 3.55
C ALA A 278 7.85 -6.99 4.10
N ALA A 279 6.97 -6.47 3.23
CA ALA A 279 5.66 -5.95 3.63
C ALA A 279 4.73 -7.05 4.17
N THR A 280 4.79 -8.26 3.60
CA THR A 280 3.99 -9.41 4.03
C THR A 280 4.47 -9.92 5.40
N TYR A 281 5.79 -10.01 5.59
CA TYR A 281 6.42 -10.39 6.84
C TYR A 281 6.08 -9.37 7.94
N ALA A 282 6.19 -8.08 7.65
CA ALA A 282 5.77 -7.00 8.53
C ALA A 282 4.31 -7.19 9.00
N THR A 283 3.38 -7.38 8.05
CA THR A 283 1.95 -7.59 8.37
C THR A 283 1.73 -8.84 9.22
N ARG A 284 2.40 -9.95 8.87
CA ARG A 284 2.27 -11.24 9.58
C ARG A 284 2.94 -11.23 10.95
N SER A 285 3.81 -10.27 11.20
CA SER A 285 4.44 -10.03 12.51
C SER A 285 3.66 -9.01 13.35
N GLY A 286 2.47 -8.60 12.90
CA GLY A 286 1.57 -7.73 13.66
C GLY A 286 1.68 -6.25 13.38
N LEU A 287 2.48 -5.83 12.41
CA LEU A 287 2.58 -4.40 12.12
C LEU A 287 1.27 -3.85 11.55
N PRO A 288 0.78 -2.73 12.11
CA PRO A 288 -0.35 -2.01 11.56
C PRO A 288 -0.09 -1.59 10.10
N LYS A 289 -1.15 -1.60 9.28
CA LYS A 289 -1.05 -1.29 7.86
C LYS A 289 -0.52 0.13 7.61
N ASP A 290 -0.85 1.08 8.46
CA ASP A 290 -0.35 2.46 8.40
C ASP A 290 1.17 2.53 8.64
N TYR A 291 1.72 1.73 9.55
CA TYR A 291 3.17 1.66 9.77
C TYR A 291 3.87 1.09 8.55
N ILE A 292 3.29 0.07 7.92
CA ILE A 292 3.79 -0.51 6.67
C ILE A 292 3.67 0.48 5.51
N ASN A 293 2.57 1.23 5.43
CA ASN A 293 2.39 2.27 4.41
C ASN A 293 3.45 3.36 4.55
N ARG A 294 3.69 3.84 5.77
CA ARG A 294 4.73 4.83 6.09
C ARG A 294 6.12 4.29 5.76
N ARG A 295 6.50 3.16 6.36
CA ARG A 295 7.79 2.51 6.14
C ARG A 295 8.03 2.23 4.65
N GLY A 296 6.98 1.83 3.93
CA GLY A 296 7.01 1.56 2.50
C GLY A 296 6.88 2.78 1.58
N ARG A 297 6.62 3.96 2.13
CA ARG A 297 6.24 5.20 1.45
C ARG A 297 5.13 4.98 0.42
N TRP A 298 4.05 4.29 0.78
CA TRP A 298 2.88 4.14 -0.10
C TRP A 298 1.92 5.30 0.09
N ARG A 299 1.46 5.87 -1.02
CA ARG A 299 0.44 6.92 -1.00
C ARG A 299 -0.88 6.37 -0.46
N THR A 300 -1.41 7.03 0.55
CA THR A 300 -2.75 6.82 1.10
C THR A 300 -3.66 7.97 0.67
N GLN A 301 -4.98 7.82 0.88
CA GLN A 301 -5.90 8.93 0.72
C GLN A 301 -5.57 9.98 1.78
N LYS A 302 -5.07 11.15 1.36
CA LYS A 302 -4.69 12.23 2.27
C LYS A 302 -5.91 12.74 3.01
N SER A 303 -5.80 12.79 4.33
CA SER A 303 -6.68 13.55 5.19
C SER A 303 -6.09 14.94 5.42
N ILE A 304 -6.92 15.93 5.74
CA ILE A 304 -6.46 17.30 6.00
C ILE A 304 -5.39 17.32 7.11
N VAL A 305 -5.51 16.45 8.11
CA VAL A 305 -4.54 16.39 9.22
C VAL A 305 -3.15 15.93 8.76
N ASP A 306 -3.05 15.16 7.68
CA ASP A 306 -1.75 14.71 7.14
C ASP A 306 -0.91 15.87 6.58
N ASP A 307 -1.52 17.03 6.29
CA ASP A 307 -0.79 18.24 5.86
C ASP A 307 -0.14 18.98 7.04
N TYR A 308 -0.60 18.71 8.28
CA TYR A 308 -0.11 19.34 9.51
C TYR A 308 0.77 18.43 10.37
N ILE A 309 0.70 17.12 10.18
CA ILE A 309 1.53 16.17 10.92
C ILE A 309 2.90 16.05 10.24
N ASP A 310 3.96 16.10 11.04
CA ASP A 310 5.33 15.88 10.59
C ASP A 310 5.48 14.54 9.81
N ASN A 311 6.28 14.56 8.74
CA ASN A 311 6.54 13.37 7.94
C ASN A 311 7.42 12.36 8.69
N ALA A 312 8.32 12.83 9.56
CA ALA A 312 9.15 12.03 10.45
C ALA A 312 8.36 11.64 11.70
N GLN A 313 7.93 10.38 11.73
CA GLN A 313 7.26 9.79 12.89
C GLN A 313 8.15 8.67 13.45
N PRO A 314 9.02 9.00 14.42
CA PRO A 314 10.09 8.11 14.85
C PRO A 314 9.57 6.82 15.49
N TYR A 315 8.51 6.90 16.31
CA TYR A 315 7.98 5.71 16.98
C TYR A 315 7.36 4.69 16.00
N PRO A 316 6.40 5.04 15.12
CA PRO A 316 5.88 4.11 14.13
C PRO A 316 6.96 3.50 13.22
N ASP A 317 7.95 4.31 12.84
CA ASP A 317 9.04 3.85 12.00
C ASP A 317 10.01 2.92 12.74
N ALA A 318 10.35 3.20 14.00
CA ALA A 318 11.18 2.33 14.84
C ALA A 318 10.53 0.98 15.12
N VAL A 319 9.23 0.94 15.39
CA VAL A 319 8.49 -0.32 15.56
C VAL A 319 8.55 -1.14 14.26
N ALA A 320 8.40 -0.48 13.10
CA ALA A 320 8.53 -1.15 11.82
C ALA A 320 9.97 -1.64 11.54
N ALA A 321 10.98 -0.83 11.85
CA ALA A 321 12.40 -1.17 11.73
C ALA A 321 12.74 -2.41 12.56
N THR A 322 12.31 -2.43 13.83
CA THR A 322 12.48 -3.54 14.78
C THR A 322 11.95 -4.85 14.24
N VAL A 323 10.71 -4.89 13.78
CA VAL A 323 10.15 -6.12 13.20
C VAL A 323 10.97 -6.58 11.99
N LEU A 324 11.38 -5.65 11.13
CA LEU A 324 12.16 -5.96 9.93
C LEU A 324 13.63 -6.34 10.21
N THR A 325 14.06 -6.38 11.47
CA THR A 325 15.36 -6.99 11.86
C THR A 325 15.32 -8.52 11.93
N GLY A 326 14.13 -9.12 11.80
CA GLY A 326 13.97 -10.58 11.88
C GLY A 326 13.52 -11.05 13.27
N PRO A 327 13.33 -12.36 13.46
CA PRO A 327 12.72 -12.93 14.66
C PRO A 327 13.63 -12.89 15.89
N LEU A 328 14.95 -12.75 15.71
CA LEU A 328 15.87 -12.54 16.84
C LEU A 328 15.80 -11.11 17.37
N GLY A 329 15.22 -10.18 16.61
CA GLY A 329 15.02 -8.81 17.03
C GLY A 329 16.24 -7.90 16.85
N PRO A 330 16.04 -6.61 17.19
CA PRO A 330 17.04 -5.58 16.98
C PRO A 330 18.12 -5.60 18.06
N CYS A 331 19.30 -5.10 17.72
CA CYS A 331 20.36 -4.85 18.70
C CYS A 331 21.13 -3.56 18.43
N PHE A 332 21.72 -3.05 19.51
CA PHE A 332 22.83 -2.12 19.44
C PHE A 332 24.17 -2.84 19.57
N TYR A 333 25.17 -2.30 18.89
CA TYR A 333 26.56 -2.71 19.04
C TYR A 333 27.20 -1.79 20.08
N VAL A 334 27.57 -2.35 21.23
CA VAL A 334 28.03 -1.59 22.39
C VAL A 334 29.43 -2.05 22.77
N ILE A 335 30.36 -1.10 22.85
CA ILE A 335 31.70 -1.36 23.37
C ILE A 335 31.57 -1.71 24.86
N LYS A 336 32.15 -2.83 25.28
CA LYS A 336 32.13 -3.28 26.68
C LYS A 336 32.87 -2.28 27.57
N GLU A 337 32.42 -2.17 28.82
CA GLU A 337 33.08 -1.32 29.81
C GLU A 337 34.56 -1.69 29.98
N GLY A 338 35.41 -0.69 30.20
CA GLY A 338 36.84 -0.89 30.41
C GLY A 338 37.67 -1.15 29.13
N MET A 339 37.06 -1.21 27.94
CA MET A 339 37.76 -1.44 26.66
C MET A 339 38.48 -0.19 26.14
N LYS A 340 39.47 0.31 26.89
CA LYS A 340 40.24 1.55 26.59
C LYS A 340 41.00 1.53 25.26
N ARG A 341 41.19 0.34 24.68
CA ARG A 341 41.91 0.13 23.41
C ARG A 341 41.04 0.33 22.18
N VAL A 342 39.73 0.50 22.35
CA VAL A 342 38.81 0.87 21.27
C VAL A 342 38.66 2.39 21.24
N SER A 343 39.49 3.06 20.45
CA SER A 343 39.47 4.52 20.30
C SER A 343 38.67 4.97 19.08
N ASP A 344 38.23 6.23 19.07
CA ASP A 344 37.62 6.86 17.90
C ASP A 344 38.57 6.83 16.69
N ASP A 345 39.88 7.00 16.90
CA ASP A 345 40.89 6.92 15.83
C ASP A 345 40.92 5.52 15.19
N LEU A 346 40.96 4.47 16.01
CA LEU A 346 40.90 3.10 15.53
C LEU A 346 39.64 2.85 14.69
N LEU A 347 38.47 3.20 15.24
CA LEU A 347 37.17 2.93 14.60
C LEU A 347 37.01 3.70 13.28
N VAL A 348 37.39 4.97 13.27
CA VAL A 348 37.12 5.89 12.15
C VAL A 348 38.22 5.84 11.08
N ASN A 349 39.49 5.84 11.48
CA ASN A 349 40.61 6.01 10.55
C ASN A 349 41.22 4.68 10.09
N GLN A 350 41.18 3.65 10.93
CA GLN A 350 41.84 2.37 10.62
C GLN A 350 40.84 1.29 10.20
N ILE A 351 39.70 1.17 10.91
CA ILE A 351 38.68 0.15 10.65
C ILE A 351 37.71 0.57 9.53
N SER A 352 37.27 1.83 9.53
CA SER A 352 36.15 2.32 8.70
C SER A 352 36.54 3.48 7.77
N SER A 353 37.76 3.41 7.22
CA SER A 353 38.34 4.52 6.46
C SER A 353 37.55 4.88 5.20
N VAL A 354 36.96 3.89 4.51
CA VAL A 354 36.16 4.13 3.31
C VAL A 354 34.79 4.69 3.68
N ILE A 355 34.16 4.16 4.74
CA ILE A 355 32.92 4.70 5.29
C ILE A 355 33.13 6.15 5.71
N LYS A 356 34.24 6.48 6.38
CA LYS A 356 34.59 7.86 6.74
C LYS A 356 34.62 8.76 5.52
N GLN A 357 35.30 8.32 4.46
CA GLN A 357 35.41 9.09 3.22
C GLN A 357 34.06 9.32 2.54
N LYS A 358 33.14 8.34 2.60
CA LYS A 358 31.86 8.38 1.88
C LYS A 358 30.69 8.95 2.67
N MET A 359 30.65 8.68 3.96
CA MET A 359 29.50 8.89 4.85
C MET A 359 29.84 9.79 6.04
N GLY A 360 31.11 10.14 6.23
CA GLY A 360 31.56 11.03 7.30
C GLY A 360 31.93 10.30 8.60
N ARG A 361 32.46 11.08 9.55
CA ARG A 361 33.08 10.58 10.79
C ARG A 361 32.11 9.79 11.67
N ASP A 362 30.90 10.31 11.88
CA ASP A 362 29.96 9.73 12.86
C ASP A 362 29.44 8.38 12.41
N LEU A 363 29.07 8.27 11.12
CA LEU A 363 28.65 7.00 10.52
C LEU A 363 29.80 5.98 10.49
N ALA A 364 31.04 6.43 10.25
CA ALA A 364 32.23 5.58 10.30
C ALA A 364 32.50 5.04 11.71
N ARG A 365 32.30 5.84 12.75
CA ARG A 365 32.42 5.40 14.14
C ARG A 365 31.41 4.30 14.46
N GLU A 366 30.13 4.54 14.20
CA GLU A 366 29.06 3.57 14.50
C GLU A 366 29.22 2.27 13.72
N LEU A 367 29.44 2.35 12.40
CA LEU A 367 29.64 1.16 11.56
C LEU A 367 30.99 0.47 11.84
N GLY A 368 32.00 1.20 12.32
CA GLY A 368 33.26 0.62 12.76
C GLY A 368 33.13 -0.29 13.97
N VAL A 369 32.24 0.04 14.91
CA VAL A 369 31.93 -0.84 16.05
C VAL A 369 31.30 -2.15 15.54
N VAL A 370 30.46 -2.08 14.51
CA VAL A 370 29.85 -3.26 13.87
C VAL A 370 30.91 -4.14 13.20
N LEU A 371 31.86 -3.54 12.48
CA LEU A 371 32.95 -4.27 11.81
C LEU A 371 33.90 -4.92 12.83
N LEU A 372 34.27 -4.20 13.90
CA LEU A 372 35.11 -4.73 14.98
C LEU A 372 34.46 -5.91 15.69
N TRP A 373 33.15 -5.83 15.94
CA TRP A 373 32.41 -6.96 16.47
C TRP A 373 32.52 -8.17 15.54
N ALA A 374 32.23 -7.96 14.25
CA ALA A 374 32.17 -9.04 13.27
C ALA A 374 33.52 -9.71 13.02
N SER A 375 34.64 -8.98 13.12
CA SER A 375 35.99 -9.50 12.92
C SER A 375 36.49 -10.41 14.04
N LEU A 376 35.88 -10.31 15.23
CA LEU A 376 36.29 -11.04 16.44
C LEU A 376 35.22 -12.03 16.88
N VAL A 377 34.33 -12.44 15.97
CA VAL A 377 33.45 -13.59 16.19
C VAL A 377 34.25 -14.87 15.98
N PRO A 378 34.18 -15.86 16.90
CA PRO A 378 34.90 -17.12 16.74
C PRO A 378 34.53 -17.85 15.44
N ASP A 379 35.51 -18.45 14.79
CA ASP A 379 35.30 -19.27 13.60
C ASP A 379 34.32 -20.41 13.89
N GLY A 380 33.46 -20.71 12.90
CA GLY A 380 32.42 -21.74 13.05
C GLY A 380 31.16 -21.29 13.82
N THR A 381 31.11 -20.07 14.37
CA THR A 381 29.88 -19.54 15.00
C THR A 381 28.73 -19.43 13.99
N PHE A 382 29.05 -19.15 12.73
CA PHE A 382 28.09 -19.05 11.63
C PHE A 382 28.55 -19.96 10.49
N ASN A 383 27.60 -20.51 9.73
CA ASN A 383 27.87 -21.35 8.56
C ASN A 383 28.41 -20.58 7.34
N TYR A 384 28.78 -19.31 7.52
CA TYR A 384 29.28 -18.42 6.47
C TYR A 384 30.16 -17.31 7.08
N GLU A 385 31.02 -16.71 6.24
CA GLU A 385 31.90 -15.62 6.65
C GLU A 385 31.12 -14.31 6.88
N LEU A 386 31.28 -13.72 8.07
CA LEU A 386 30.68 -12.40 8.37
C LEU A 386 31.35 -11.27 7.59
N LEU A 387 32.68 -11.35 7.48
CA LEU A 387 33.53 -10.38 6.79
C LEU A 387 34.36 -11.10 5.72
N PRO A 388 34.56 -10.49 4.54
CA PRO A 388 35.56 -10.92 3.58
C PRO A 388 36.96 -11.04 4.22
N PRO A 389 37.77 -12.04 3.87
CA PRO A 389 39.07 -12.27 4.51
C PRO A 389 40.01 -11.04 4.52
N PRO A 390 40.15 -10.27 3.43
CA PRO A 390 41.00 -9.06 3.44
C PRO A 390 40.51 -7.99 4.41
N LEU A 391 39.19 -7.80 4.51
CA LEU A 391 38.58 -6.85 5.43
C LEU A 391 38.77 -7.32 6.88
N ASN A 392 38.53 -8.61 7.15
CA ASN A 392 38.73 -9.19 8.47
C ASN A 392 40.17 -9.02 8.95
N GLN A 393 41.14 -9.41 8.12
CA GLN A 393 42.57 -9.29 8.43
C GLN A 393 42.99 -7.84 8.71
N ARG A 394 42.47 -6.88 7.94
CA ARG A 394 42.73 -5.45 8.17
C ARG A 394 42.22 -4.99 9.53
N VAL A 395 40.97 -5.34 9.87
CA VAL A 395 40.34 -4.92 11.14
C VAL A 395 41.02 -5.58 12.35
N VAL A 396 41.31 -6.88 12.28
CA VAL A 396 42.00 -7.61 13.35
C VAL A 396 43.42 -7.06 13.57
N THR A 397 44.16 -6.80 12.48
CA THR A 397 45.51 -6.22 12.57
C THR A 397 45.46 -4.83 13.19
N ALA A 398 44.58 -3.94 12.73
CA ALA A 398 44.42 -2.60 13.31
C ALA A 398 44.09 -2.64 14.81
N TYR A 399 43.18 -3.54 15.23
CA TYR A 399 42.85 -3.67 16.65
C TYR A 399 44.02 -4.21 17.48
N ARG A 400 44.77 -5.18 16.94
CA ARG A 400 45.98 -5.72 17.59
C ARG A 400 47.05 -4.64 17.74
N ASP A 401 47.29 -3.85 16.70
CA ASP A 401 48.31 -2.80 16.67
C ASP A 401 47.95 -1.65 17.63
N ALA A 402 46.66 -1.39 17.85
CA ALA A 402 46.19 -0.50 18.90
C ALA A 402 46.38 -1.05 20.34
N GLY A 403 46.89 -2.28 20.49
CA GLY A 403 47.09 -2.97 21.76
C GLY A 403 45.85 -3.73 22.25
N GLY A 404 44.91 -4.04 21.36
CA GLY A 404 43.70 -4.79 21.65
C GLY A 404 43.94 -6.30 21.80
N ASN A 405 43.16 -6.95 22.66
CA ASN A 405 43.20 -8.40 22.83
C ASN A 405 42.24 -9.08 21.85
N VAL A 406 42.77 -9.67 20.78
CA VAL A 406 41.98 -10.35 19.72
C VAL A 406 41.26 -11.61 20.21
N SER A 407 41.65 -12.18 21.35
CA SER A 407 40.97 -13.35 21.93
C SER A 407 39.64 -12.99 22.60
N VAL A 408 39.36 -11.72 22.82
CA VAL A 408 38.13 -11.24 23.47
C VAL A 408 37.45 -10.22 22.57
N ASN A 409 36.20 -10.48 22.20
CA ASN A 409 35.42 -9.49 21.45
C ASN A 409 35.11 -8.28 22.36
N PRO A 410 35.60 -7.06 22.04
CA PRO A 410 35.41 -5.87 22.87
C PRO A 410 34.01 -5.27 22.70
N VAL A 411 33.22 -5.77 21.74
CA VAL A 411 31.87 -5.29 21.46
C VAL A 411 30.86 -6.37 21.84
N LYS A 412 29.78 -5.99 22.53
CA LYS A 412 28.60 -6.83 22.77
C LYS A 412 27.43 -6.35 21.91
N ARG A 413 26.56 -7.28 21.51
CA ARG A 413 25.28 -6.94 20.89
C ARG A 413 24.21 -6.95 21.98
N VAL A 414 23.63 -5.79 22.25
CA VAL A 414 22.62 -5.61 23.30
C VAL A 414 21.24 -5.59 22.63
N PRO A 415 20.32 -6.50 22.99
CA PRO A 415 18.96 -6.47 22.47
C PRO A 415 18.26 -5.15 22.80
N VAL A 416 17.41 -4.66 21.90
CA VAL A 416 16.72 -3.38 22.06
C VAL A 416 15.21 -3.57 22.10
N GLN A 417 14.56 -2.94 23.08
CA GLN A 417 13.12 -2.81 23.14
C GLN A 417 12.70 -1.41 22.67
N VAL A 418 11.79 -1.36 21.70
CA VAL A 418 11.15 -0.11 21.27
C VAL A 418 9.95 0.14 22.16
N THR A 419 9.93 1.30 22.82
CA THR A 419 8.77 1.79 23.58
C THR A 419 8.51 3.25 23.21
N GLY A 420 7.34 3.76 23.59
CA GLY A 420 6.94 5.13 23.29
C GLY A 420 5.53 5.25 22.73
N GLU A 421 5.14 6.50 22.45
CA GLU A 421 3.87 6.86 21.84
C GLU A 421 4.04 8.14 21.00
N GLY A 422 3.54 8.14 19.77
CA GLY A 422 3.57 9.31 18.88
C GLY A 422 5.00 9.77 18.52
N ALA A 423 5.39 10.96 18.96
CA ALA A 423 6.73 11.52 18.72
C ALA A 423 7.75 11.12 19.78
N GLN A 424 7.31 10.57 20.92
CA GLN A 424 8.19 10.08 21.97
C GLN A 424 8.61 8.66 21.63
N LEU A 425 9.82 8.50 21.09
CA LEU A 425 10.47 7.22 20.89
C LEU A 425 11.47 6.98 22.02
N GLN A 426 11.48 5.77 22.59
CA GLN A 426 12.52 5.30 23.49
C GLN A 426 13.04 3.95 22.97
N LEU A 427 14.36 3.87 22.82
CA LEU A 427 15.08 2.64 22.49
C LEU A 427 15.80 2.16 23.75
N ILE A 428 15.23 1.17 24.42
CA ILE A 428 15.69 0.68 25.71
C ILE A 428 16.60 -0.53 25.50
N GLU A 429 17.81 -0.47 26.04
CA GLU A 429 18.75 -1.58 26.04
C GLU A 429 18.36 -2.62 27.09
N LEU A 430 18.13 -3.85 26.62
CA LEU A 430 17.82 -4.98 27.49
C LEU A 430 19.13 -5.60 27.99
N HIS A 431 19.40 -5.39 29.28
CA HIS A 431 20.57 -5.96 29.96
C HIS A 431 20.21 -7.31 30.58
N GLU A 432 21.14 -8.26 30.59
CA GLU A 432 21.00 -9.49 31.34
C GLU A 432 21.00 -9.18 32.85
N ALA A 433 20.17 -9.87 33.65
CA ALA A 433 20.01 -9.61 35.09
C ALA A 433 21.32 -9.72 35.91
N ASN A 434 22.38 -10.28 35.34
CA ASN A 434 23.70 -10.41 35.95
C ASN A 434 24.57 -9.14 35.83
N ASP A 435 24.19 -8.15 35.02
CA ASP A 435 24.94 -6.88 34.85
C ASP A 435 24.56 -5.82 35.92
N ILE A 436 23.67 -6.12 36.87
CA ILE A 436 23.44 -5.25 38.03
C ILE A 436 24.61 -5.43 39.00
N SER A 437 25.63 -4.61 38.82
CA SER A 437 26.66 -4.41 39.82
C SER A 437 26.01 -3.93 41.13
N SER A 438 26.34 -4.67 42.18
CA SER A 438 25.84 -4.56 43.54
C SER A 438 25.97 -3.16 44.14
N THR A 439 24.84 -2.49 44.36
CA THR A 439 24.65 -1.52 45.45
C THR A 439 23.30 -1.72 46.11
N ALA A 440 23.11 -2.88 46.74
CA ALA A 440 22.06 -3.09 47.75
C ALA A 440 22.55 -4.13 48.78
N PRO A 441 22.15 -4.03 50.06
CA PRO A 441 22.74 -4.81 51.14
C PRO A 441 22.40 -6.29 50.99
N ALA A 442 23.38 -7.10 51.35
CA ALA A 442 23.30 -8.55 51.36
C ALA A 442 22.16 -9.04 52.26
N GLU A 443 21.33 -9.93 51.74
CA GLU A 443 20.81 -11.07 52.49
C GLU A 443 20.29 -12.17 51.55
N HIS A 444 20.61 -13.42 51.91
CA HIS A 444 20.26 -14.69 51.26
C HIS A 444 20.98 -15.06 49.94
N ARG A 445 22.20 -15.61 50.11
CA ARG A 445 22.75 -16.59 49.18
C ARG A 445 22.14 -17.96 49.46
N CYS A 446 21.64 -18.64 48.42
CA CYS A 446 21.59 -20.09 48.38
C CYS A 446 22.25 -20.60 47.09
N ALA A 447 22.87 -21.77 47.20
CA ALA A 447 23.98 -22.26 46.41
C ALA A 447 23.65 -22.69 44.97
N GLN A 448 24.74 -22.84 44.22
CA GLN A 448 24.92 -23.10 42.79
C GLN A 448 24.26 -24.37 42.26
N ASN A 449 23.92 -24.34 40.96
CA ASN A 449 24.30 -25.41 40.04
C ASN A 449 24.71 -24.80 38.68
N GLY A 450 25.90 -25.17 38.20
CA GLY A 450 26.50 -24.64 36.99
C GLY A 450 25.79 -25.13 35.73
N ILE A 451 25.19 -24.19 35.00
CA ILE A 451 24.60 -24.41 33.67
C ILE A 451 25.53 -23.77 32.64
N SER A 452 25.96 -24.57 31.65
CA SER A 452 26.84 -24.12 30.56
C SER A 452 26.22 -22.94 29.79
N ALA A 453 27.06 -21.97 29.39
CA ALA A 453 26.65 -20.73 28.71
C ALA A 453 25.88 -20.97 27.39
N ASP A 454 25.99 -22.16 26.80
CA ASP A 454 25.26 -22.58 25.60
C ASP A 454 23.82 -23.01 25.90
N THR A 455 23.58 -23.56 27.09
CA THR A 455 22.23 -23.93 27.56
C THR A 455 21.43 -22.68 27.92
N THR A 456 22.04 -21.72 28.62
CA THR A 456 21.42 -20.41 28.90
C THR A 456 21.18 -19.59 27.64
N ARG A 457 22.04 -19.67 26.61
CA ARG A 457 21.78 -19.06 25.30
C ARG A 457 20.61 -19.69 24.56
N LYS A 458 20.48 -21.01 24.61
CA LYS A 458 19.35 -21.76 24.03
C LYS A 458 18.05 -21.48 24.79
N GLU A 459 18.11 -21.39 26.11
CA GLU A 459 16.98 -20.99 26.96
C GLU A 459 16.59 -19.53 26.74
N PHE A 460 17.54 -18.61 26.59
CA PHE A 460 17.27 -17.21 26.28
C PHE A 460 16.72 -17.00 24.86
N SER A 461 17.21 -17.77 23.89
CA SER A 461 16.66 -17.85 22.52
C SER A 461 15.26 -18.46 22.53
N ALA A 462 15.01 -19.47 23.37
CA ALA A 462 13.69 -20.05 23.57
C ALA A 462 12.73 -19.08 24.27
N LEU A 463 13.20 -18.31 25.25
CA LEU A 463 12.43 -17.26 25.93
C LEU A 463 12.14 -16.08 25.00
N HIS A 464 13.10 -15.65 24.18
CA HIS A 464 12.85 -14.65 23.14
C HIS A 464 11.92 -15.19 22.07
N SER A 465 12.09 -16.44 21.62
CA SER A 465 11.17 -17.10 20.69
C SER A 465 9.77 -17.23 21.28
N GLN A 466 9.63 -17.45 22.59
CA GLN A 466 8.35 -17.41 23.31
C GLN A 466 7.83 -15.98 23.44
N LEU A 467 8.65 -14.98 23.74
CA LEU A 467 8.25 -13.58 23.81
C LEU A 467 7.79 -13.08 22.43
N PHE A 468 8.48 -13.47 21.36
CA PHE A 468 8.10 -13.22 19.97
C PHE A 468 6.90 -14.08 19.55
N GLY A 469 6.75 -15.29 20.08
CA GLY A 469 5.56 -16.14 19.91
C GLY A 469 4.33 -15.54 20.56
N VAL A 470 4.49 -14.96 21.75
CA VAL A 470 3.50 -14.16 22.47
C VAL A 470 3.25 -12.86 21.72
N GLN A 471 4.26 -12.16 21.21
CA GLN A 471 4.07 -11.00 20.34
C GLN A 471 3.36 -11.39 19.04
N ARG A 472 3.53 -12.61 18.53
CA ARG A 472 2.83 -13.12 17.35
C ARG A 472 1.38 -13.51 17.67
N GLN A 473 1.10 -14.01 18.88
CA GLN A 473 -0.26 -14.17 19.39
C GLN A 473 -0.93 -12.81 19.63
N VAL A 474 -0.22 -11.86 20.22
CA VAL A 474 -0.65 -10.47 20.38
C VAL A 474 -0.83 -9.82 19.02
N ALA A 475 -0.01 -10.12 18.02
CA ALA A 475 -0.18 -9.67 16.64
C ALA A 475 -1.42 -10.25 15.98
N ASN A 476 -1.72 -11.53 16.24
CA ASN A 476 -2.95 -12.17 15.76
C ASN A 476 -4.18 -11.57 16.45
N MET A 477 -4.14 -11.37 17.77
CA MET A 477 -5.17 -10.63 18.50
C MET A 477 -5.28 -9.20 18.02
N MET A 478 -4.16 -8.50 17.79
CA MET A 478 -4.16 -7.13 17.27
C MET A 478 -4.73 -7.09 15.86
N ASN A 479 -4.43 -8.06 15.00
CA ASN A 479 -5.04 -8.18 13.68
C ASN A 479 -6.55 -8.41 13.77
N GLU A 480 -7.00 -9.17 14.77
CA GLU A 480 -8.41 -9.38 15.07
C GLU A 480 -9.06 -8.10 15.62
N ILE A 481 -8.38 -7.39 16.53
CA ILE A 481 -8.77 -6.07 17.04
C ILE A 481 -8.78 -5.03 15.92
N PHE A 482 -7.84 -5.05 14.98
CA PHE A 482 -7.81 -4.15 13.83
C PHE A 482 -8.94 -4.47 12.86
N ARG A 483 -9.25 -5.76 12.65
CA ARG A 483 -10.44 -6.16 11.89
C ARG A 483 -11.70 -5.65 12.56
N LEU A 484 -11.86 -5.90 13.86
CA LEU A 484 -12.98 -5.42 14.68
C LEU A 484 -13.05 -3.88 14.67
N ARG A 485 -11.92 -3.17 14.79
CA ARG A 485 -11.85 -1.71 14.74
C ARG A 485 -12.20 -1.19 13.36
N THR A 486 -11.78 -1.86 12.29
CA THR A 486 -12.14 -1.49 10.92
C THR A 486 -13.64 -1.72 10.66
N ASP A 487 -14.19 -2.83 11.17
CA ASP A 487 -15.61 -3.14 11.04
C ASP A 487 -16.45 -2.18 11.90
N MET A 488 -16.03 -1.91 13.14
CA MET A 488 -16.60 -0.89 14.02
C MET A 488 -16.49 0.51 13.42
N GLN A 489 -15.39 0.87 12.76
CA GLN A 489 -15.24 2.17 12.10
C GLN A 489 -16.12 2.27 10.84
N ARG A 490 -16.34 1.17 10.11
CA ARG A 490 -17.35 1.12 9.04
C ARG A 490 -18.76 1.25 9.60
N GLU A 491 -19.05 0.62 10.74
CA GLU A 491 -20.33 0.79 11.42
C GLU A 491 -20.50 2.22 11.93
N LEU A 492 -19.46 2.81 12.53
CA LEU A 492 -19.45 4.19 12.99
C LEU A 492 -19.64 5.17 11.83
N GLN A 493 -19.05 4.89 10.66
CA GLN A 493 -19.27 5.69 9.45
C GLN A 493 -20.70 5.54 8.94
N ARG A 494 -21.29 4.34 9.03
CA ARG A 494 -22.70 4.12 8.70
C ARG A 494 -23.61 4.86 9.68
N THR A 495 -23.37 4.77 10.98
CA THR A 495 -24.15 5.47 12.01
C THR A 495 -23.93 6.98 11.95
N GLN A 496 -22.73 7.48 11.69
CA GLN A 496 -22.48 8.91 11.43
C GLN A 496 -23.16 9.38 10.15
N ALA A 497 -23.21 8.56 9.09
CA ALA A 497 -23.95 8.91 7.88
C ALA A 497 -25.47 8.95 8.15
N VAL A 498 -25.98 8.07 9.00
CA VAL A 498 -27.37 8.09 9.49
C VAL A 498 -27.62 9.31 10.39
N LEU A 499 -26.74 9.61 11.34
CA LEU A 499 -26.83 10.77 12.23
C LEU A 499 -26.73 12.10 11.49
N ARG A 500 -25.83 12.23 10.50
CA ARG A 500 -25.79 13.41 9.61
C ARG A 500 -27.08 13.55 8.81
N ARG A 501 -27.71 12.43 8.43
CA ARG A 501 -29.05 12.44 7.81
C ARG A 501 -30.13 12.91 8.77
N ILE A 502 -30.07 12.51 10.04
CA ILE A 502 -30.99 12.94 11.10
C ILE A 502 -30.76 14.42 11.44
N ALA A 503 -29.51 14.87 11.57
CA ALA A 503 -29.15 16.26 11.86
C ALA A 503 -29.47 17.24 10.71
N LEU A 504 -29.58 16.73 9.48
CA LEU A 504 -30.06 17.49 8.31
C LEU A 504 -31.59 17.42 8.14
N GLN A 505 -32.32 16.76 9.05
CA GLN A 505 -33.77 16.93 9.14
C GLN A 505 -34.06 18.29 9.80
N PRO A 506 -34.87 19.17 9.17
CA PRO A 506 -35.29 20.39 9.83
C PRO A 506 -36.17 20.01 11.03
N VAL A 507 -35.71 20.37 12.23
CA VAL A 507 -36.53 20.34 13.44
C VAL A 507 -37.73 21.26 13.20
N ALA A 508 -38.93 20.70 13.16
CA ALA A 508 -40.16 21.48 13.10
C ALA A 508 -40.29 22.28 14.40
N ARG A 509 -39.95 23.58 14.36
CA ARG A 509 -40.52 24.54 15.31
C ARG A 509 -41.98 24.75 14.90
N THR A 510 -42.90 24.15 15.65
CA THR A 510 -44.29 24.56 15.67
C THR A 510 -44.36 26.00 16.15
N VAL A 511 -44.51 26.94 15.21
CA VAL A 511 -44.97 28.30 15.51
C VAL A 511 -46.49 28.23 15.52
N LEU A 512 -47.05 28.29 16.72
CA LEU A 512 -48.46 28.62 16.95
C LEU A 512 -48.71 30.00 16.33
N GLY A 513 -49.69 30.06 15.41
CA GLY A 513 -50.16 31.33 14.87
C GLY A 513 -50.84 32.18 15.95
N HIS A 514 -50.85 33.49 15.75
CA HIS A 514 -52.03 34.35 15.71
C HIS A 514 -51.60 35.80 15.38
N ASP A 515 -52.39 36.41 14.50
CA ASP A 515 -52.75 37.83 14.35
C ASP A 515 -51.71 38.95 14.41
N ALA A 516 -51.68 39.78 13.36
CA ALA A 516 -51.89 41.23 13.49
C ALA A 516 -52.00 41.93 12.11
N THR A 517 -53.00 42.79 12.02
CA THR A 517 -53.31 43.79 11.00
C THR A 517 -52.28 44.92 10.89
N ALA A 518 -52.13 45.43 9.65
CA ALA A 518 -51.82 46.81 9.25
C ALA A 518 -50.54 47.52 9.79
N ALA A 519 -49.62 47.87 8.88
CA ALA A 519 -49.03 49.22 8.78
C ALA A 519 -48.21 49.37 7.48
N VAL A 520 -48.31 50.55 6.88
CA VAL A 520 -47.70 50.99 5.62
C VAL A 520 -46.31 51.58 5.87
N SER A 521 -45.33 51.29 5.01
CA SER A 521 -44.31 52.27 4.56
C SER A 521 -43.51 51.76 3.37
N HIS A 522 -43.44 52.60 2.34
CA HIS A 522 -42.66 52.47 1.11
C HIS A 522 -41.15 52.32 1.37
N ASP A 523 -40.48 51.45 0.61
CA ASP A 523 -39.39 51.91 -0.26
C ASP A 523 -39.08 50.90 -1.38
N ALA A 524 -38.82 51.44 -2.57
CA ALA A 524 -38.79 50.75 -3.85
C ALA A 524 -37.42 50.18 -4.21
N LEU A 525 -37.37 48.91 -4.63
CA LEU A 525 -36.35 48.35 -5.52
C LEU A 525 -37.00 47.24 -6.39
N PRO A 526 -36.50 47.03 -7.62
CA PRO A 526 -37.31 46.63 -8.78
C PRO A 526 -37.76 45.17 -8.75
N GLU A 527 -38.96 44.96 -9.30
CA GLU A 527 -39.58 43.66 -9.59
C GLU A 527 -38.59 42.73 -10.32
N GLN A 528 -37.98 41.82 -9.56
CA GLN A 528 -37.44 40.59 -10.11
C GLN A 528 -38.62 39.67 -10.39
N GLU A 529 -38.83 39.38 -11.68
CA GLU A 529 -39.72 38.35 -12.17
C GLU A 529 -39.71 37.13 -11.25
N ALA A 530 -40.88 36.81 -10.69
CA ALA A 530 -41.13 35.60 -9.96
C ALA A 530 -40.55 34.42 -10.74
N HIS A 531 -39.47 33.83 -10.24
CA HIS A 531 -38.89 32.60 -10.75
C HIS A 531 -40.02 31.60 -10.93
N ARG A 532 -40.39 31.32 -12.18
CA ARG A 532 -41.30 30.23 -12.53
C ARG A 532 -40.63 28.94 -12.05
N VAL A 533 -41.00 28.51 -10.84
CA VAL A 533 -40.58 27.23 -10.26
C VAL A 533 -40.88 26.16 -11.31
N SER A 534 -39.83 25.55 -11.87
CA SER A 534 -40.00 24.58 -12.94
C SER A 534 -40.81 23.40 -12.40
N VAL A 535 -42.02 23.20 -12.92
CA VAL A 535 -42.90 22.09 -12.52
C VAL A 535 -42.60 20.87 -13.40
N THR A 536 -41.39 20.33 -13.24
CA THR A 536 -40.91 19.21 -14.05
C THR A 536 -40.50 18.04 -13.16
N LEU A 537 -41.02 16.84 -13.44
CA LEU A 537 -40.60 15.64 -12.72
C LEU A 537 -39.20 15.19 -13.18
N ALA A 538 -38.40 14.66 -12.26
CA ALA A 538 -37.05 14.15 -12.49
C ALA A 538 -37.06 13.09 -13.58
N LYS A 539 -36.18 13.21 -14.58
CA LYS A 539 -36.16 12.28 -15.74
C LYS A 539 -35.79 10.83 -15.34
N ARG A 540 -34.96 10.65 -14.30
CA ARG A 540 -34.43 9.35 -13.86
C ARG A 540 -34.23 9.32 -12.33
N PRO A 541 -35.27 9.02 -11.53
CA PRO A 541 -35.10 8.84 -10.08
C PRO A 541 -34.16 7.67 -9.79
N ARG A 542 -33.20 7.85 -8.88
CA ARG A 542 -32.16 6.88 -8.52
C ARG A 542 -32.74 5.70 -7.76
N ASP A 543 -33.69 5.96 -6.87
CA ASP A 543 -34.36 4.96 -6.05
C ASP A 543 -35.81 5.38 -5.72
N LEU A 544 -36.54 4.51 -5.00
CA LEU A 544 -37.92 4.78 -4.59
C LEU A 544 -38.01 5.87 -3.51
N PHE A 545 -36.91 6.13 -2.78
CA PHE A 545 -36.86 7.20 -1.78
C PHE A 545 -36.82 8.57 -2.44
N GLU A 546 -35.99 8.76 -3.47
CA GLU A 546 -35.99 9.98 -4.28
C GLU A 546 -37.33 10.18 -5.00
N LEU A 547 -37.98 9.09 -5.42
CA LEU A 547 -39.32 9.13 -6.02
C LEU A 547 -40.41 9.54 -5.02
N TRP A 548 -40.31 9.13 -3.75
CA TRP A 548 -41.21 9.58 -2.69
C TRP A 548 -40.93 11.03 -2.28
N HIS A 549 -39.66 11.40 -2.18
CA HIS A 549 -39.23 12.76 -1.87
C HIS A 549 -39.74 13.77 -2.91
N GLU A 550 -39.67 13.42 -4.21
CA GLU A 550 -40.26 14.22 -5.29
C GLU A 550 -41.77 14.46 -5.11
N PHE A 551 -42.50 13.50 -4.54
CA PHE A 551 -43.93 13.62 -4.28
C PHE A 551 -44.24 14.45 -3.04
N GLU A 552 -43.51 14.21 -1.96
CA GLU A 552 -43.79 14.82 -0.67
C GLU A 552 -43.26 16.25 -0.54
N PHE A 553 -42.07 16.52 -1.09
CA PHE A 553 -41.33 17.77 -0.91
C PHE A 553 -40.87 18.42 -2.24
N GLY A 554 -40.90 17.67 -3.34
CA GLY A 554 -40.32 18.13 -4.61
C GLY A 554 -38.81 17.90 -4.68
N LEU A 555 -38.18 18.26 -5.81
CA LEU A 555 -36.74 18.11 -6.02
C LEU A 555 -36.14 19.43 -6.52
N ASN A 556 -34.93 19.76 -6.08
CA ASN A 556 -34.18 20.95 -6.51
C ASN A 556 -34.96 22.26 -6.38
N GLY A 557 -35.70 22.45 -5.27
CA GLY A 557 -36.56 23.63 -5.06
C GLY A 557 -37.82 23.65 -5.94
N GLY A 558 -38.10 22.56 -6.66
CA GLY A 558 -39.32 22.38 -7.44
C GLY A 558 -40.53 22.07 -6.57
N LYS A 559 -41.72 22.40 -7.08
CA LYS A 559 -43.00 22.13 -6.43
C LYS A 559 -43.16 20.62 -6.13
N PRO A 560 -43.72 20.21 -4.97
CA PRO A 560 -44.01 18.81 -4.67
C PRO A 560 -45.03 18.20 -5.63
N ALA A 561 -44.83 16.94 -6.06
CA ALA A 561 -45.75 16.31 -7.01
C ALA A 561 -47.18 16.09 -6.46
N LYS A 562 -47.34 16.03 -5.12
CA LYS A 562 -48.67 15.98 -4.47
C LYS A 562 -49.50 17.25 -4.69
N GLU A 563 -48.84 18.39 -4.90
CA GLU A 563 -49.45 19.72 -5.07
C GLU A 563 -49.63 20.13 -6.53
N PHE A 564 -49.30 19.26 -7.49
CA PHE A 564 -49.44 19.58 -8.91
C PHE A 564 -50.90 19.87 -9.28
N THR A 565 -51.15 20.98 -9.97
CA THR A 565 -52.44 21.34 -10.56
C THR A 565 -52.80 20.41 -11.72
N ARG A 566 -54.05 20.43 -12.19
CA ARG A 566 -54.48 19.60 -13.33
C ARG A 566 -53.67 19.89 -14.60
N ALA A 567 -53.34 21.16 -14.85
CA ALA A 567 -52.50 21.57 -15.98
C ALA A 567 -51.06 21.04 -15.86
N GLU A 568 -50.46 21.13 -14.67
CA GLU A 568 -49.10 20.65 -14.38
C GLU A 568 -48.98 19.12 -14.48
N ARG A 569 -50.01 18.40 -14.02
CA ARG A 569 -50.13 16.94 -14.23
C ARG A 569 -50.28 16.59 -15.71
N GLY A 570 -50.99 17.43 -16.47
CA GLY A 570 -51.13 17.31 -17.92
C GLY A 570 -49.80 17.46 -18.66
N ALA A 571 -48.99 18.46 -18.29
CA ALA A 571 -47.65 18.66 -18.85
C ALA A 571 -46.70 17.49 -18.54
N ASN A 572 -46.86 16.83 -17.39
CA ASN A 572 -46.06 15.67 -16.97
C ASN A 572 -46.81 14.33 -17.11
N LYS A 573 -47.83 14.24 -17.99
CA LYS A 573 -48.82 13.14 -18.02
C LYS A 573 -48.21 11.74 -17.94
N PHE A 574 -47.19 11.45 -18.75
CA PHE A 574 -46.59 10.12 -18.83
C PHE A 574 -45.82 9.74 -17.55
N ALA A 575 -45.02 10.66 -17.01
CA ALA A 575 -44.23 10.43 -15.81
C ALA A 575 -45.16 10.36 -14.57
N TYR A 576 -46.08 11.31 -14.46
CA TYR A 576 -47.02 11.40 -13.35
C TYR A 576 -47.92 10.15 -13.27
N SER A 577 -48.54 9.74 -14.38
CA SER A 577 -49.38 8.54 -14.44
C SER A 577 -48.63 7.25 -14.07
N ARG A 578 -47.36 7.13 -14.49
CA ARG A 578 -46.53 5.96 -14.16
C ARG A 578 -46.16 5.89 -12.69
N ARG A 579 -45.91 7.03 -12.05
CA ARG A 579 -45.45 7.13 -10.65
C ARG A 579 -46.59 7.12 -9.65
N LYS A 580 -47.79 7.55 -10.06
CA LYS A 580 -48.98 7.63 -9.20
C LYS A 580 -49.29 6.31 -8.47
N VAL A 581 -49.10 5.14 -9.12
CA VAL A 581 -49.35 3.85 -8.45
C VAL A 581 -48.48 3.65 -7.20
N PHE A 582 -47.23 4.10 -7.25
CA PHE A 582 -46.30 3.99 -6.14
C PHE A 582 -46.66 5.00 -5.05
N TRP A 583 -46.92 6.26 -5.42
CA TRP A 583 -47.33 7.30 -4.47
C TRP A 583 -48.63 6.94 -3.75
N ASP A 584 -49.61 6.36 -4.45
CA ASP A 584 -50.88 5.90 -3.86
C ASP A 584 -50.63 4.80 -2.81
N ILE A 585 -49.74 3.83 -3.09
CA ILE A 585 -49.44 2.71 -2.18
C ILE A 585 -48.71 3.21 -0.93
N VAL A 586 -47.67 4.04 -1.11
CA VAL A 586 -46.94 4.61 0.03
C VAL A 586 -47.86 5.48 0.88
N THR A 587 -48.69 6.33 0.26
CA THR A 587 -49.70 7.14 0.98
C THR A 587 -50.68 6.27 1.76
N CYS A 588 -51.12 5.14 1.19
CA CYS A 588 -52.01 4.19 1.88
C CYS A 588 -51.34 3.57 3.11
N LEU A 589 -50.09 3.10 2.97
CA LEU A 589 -49.31 2.53 4.06
C LEU A 589 -48.99 3.57 5.15
N VAL A 590 -48.73 4.82 4.75
CA VAL A 590 -48.52 5.91 5.72
C VAL A 590 -49.81 6.19 6.51
N ARG A 591 -50.97 6.22 5.86
CA ARG A 591 -52.27 6.34 6.55
C ARG A 591 -52.57 5.17 7.49
N ALA A 592 -51.98 4.01 7.23
CA ALA A 592 -52.08 2.81 8.06
C ALA A 592 -51.11 2.79 9.25
N GLY A 593 -50.33 3.86 9.46
CA GLY A 593 -49.40 3.99 10.59
C GLY A 593 -47.96 3.55 10.30
N PHE A 594 -47.62 3.19 9.06
CA PHE A 594 -46.22 2.96 8.68
C PHE A 594 -45.51 4.29 8.40
N THR A 595 -44.20 4.36 8.63
CA THR A 595 -43.39 5.46 8.10
C THR A 595 -43.23 5.30 6.59
N SER A 596 -42.96 6.40 5.86
CA SER A 596 -42.67 6.36 4.43
C SER A 596 -41.51 5.41 4.10
N ASP A 597 -40.49 5.37 4.95
CA ASP A 597 -39.31 4.53 4.76
C ASP A 597 -39.66 3.04 4.92
N THR A 598 -40.43 2.69 5.95
CA THR A 598 -40.91 1.31 6.14
C THR A 598 -41.86 0.88 5.02
N ALA A 599 -42.69 1.80 4.51
CA ALA A 599 -43.56 1.54 3.37
C ALA A 599 -42.76 1.28 2.08
N ILE A 600 -41.69 2.05 1.84
CA ILE A 600 -40.80 1.86 0.69
C ILE A 600 -39.99 0.56 0.82
N ASP A 601 -39.52 0.22 2.02
CA ASP A 601 -38.81 -1.04 2.26
C ASP A 601 -39.72 -2.26 2.07
N LYS A 602 -41.01 -2.18 2.43
CA LYS A 602 -42.00 -3.22 2.10
C LYS A 602 -42.14 -3.42 0.58
N ILE A 603 -42.15 -2.33 -0.19
CA ILE A 603 -42.20 -2.41 -1.67
C ILE A 603 -40.91 -3.05 -2.20
N TYR A 604 -39.75 -2.71 -1.64
CA TYR A 604 -38.48 -3.34 -2.01
C TYR A 604 -38.39 -4.82 -1.61
N ALA A 605 -38.98 -5.22 -0.49
CA ALA A 605 -39.03 -6.61 -0.07
C ALA A 605 -39.85 -7.47 -1.05
N VAL A 606 -40.94 -6.92 -1.59
CA VAL A 606 -41.81 -7.63 -2.55
C VAL A 606 -41.20 -7.71 -3.95
N TYR A 607 -40.63 -6.62 -4.45
CA TYR A 607 -40.18 -6.55 -5.85
C TYR A 607 -38.66 -6.69 -6.04
N GLY A 608 -37.88 -6.65 -4.96
CA GLY A 608 -36.43 -6.79 -4.93
C GLY A 608 -35.67 -5.47 -5.11
N ARG A 609 -34.74 -5.17 -4.18
CA ARG A 609 -33.91 -3.95 -4.18
C ARG A 609 -32.91 -3.86 -5.35
N GLN A 610 -32.62 -4.99 -5.97
CA GLN A 610 -31.78 -5.12 -7.16
C GLN A 610 -32.48 -4.69 -8.47
N ARG A 611 -33.80 -4.51 -8.47
CA ARG A 611 -34.55 -4.07 -9.67
C ARG A 611 -34.53 -2.56 -9.80
N SER A 612 -34.51 -2.06 -11.04
CA SER A 612 -34.60 -0.62 -11.31
C SER A 612 -35.98 -0.06 -10.92
N VAL A 613 -36.04 1.22 -10.56
CA VAL A 613 -37.29 1.94 -10.24
C VAL A 613 -38.32 1.75 -11.36
N THR A 614 -37.90 1.84 -12.61
CA THR A 614 -38.75 1.62 -13.79
C THR A 614 -39.38 0.22 -13.81
N ALA A 615 -38.60 -0.83 -13.51
CA ALA A 615 -39.08 -2.20 -13.48
C ALA A 615 -40.07 -2.44 -12.33
N ILE A 616 -39.78 -1.87 -11.16
CA ILE A 616 -40.68 -1.95 -9.99
C ILE A 616 -42.01 -1.24 -10.29
N LEU A 617 -41.98 -0.03 -10.88
CA LEU A 617 -43.20 0.69 -11.27
C LEU A 617 -44.05 -0.07 -12.29
N VAL A 618 -43.42 -0.76 -13.26
CA VAL A 618 -44.16 -1.61 -14.22
C VAL A 618 -44.83 -2.78 -13.50
N ALA A 619 -44.11 -3.45 -12.59
CA ALA A 619 -44.64 -4.56 -11.81
C ALA A 619 -45.79 -4.13 -10.88
N LEU A 620 -45.67 -2.96 -10.24
CA LEU A 620 -46.72 -2.36 -9.41
C LEU A 620 -47.99 -2.07 -10.22
N ARG A 621 -47.86 -1.54 -11.44
CA ARG A 621 -49.03 -1.30 -12.33
C ARG A 621 -49.70 -2.60 -12.76
N GLN A 622 -48.92 -3.64 -13.05
CA GLN A 622 -49.46 -4.96 -13.38
C GLN A 622 -50.16 -5.59 -12.18
N ALA A 623 -49.57 -5.49 -10.99
CA ALA A 623 -50.19 -5.98 -9.76
C ALA A 623 -51.49 -5.24 -9.44
N LYS A 624 -51.55 -3.92 -9.61
CA LYS A 624 -52.78 -3.13 -9.41
C LYS A 624 -53.93 -3.58 -10.31
N LYS A 625 -53.66 -4.01 -11.55
CA LYS A 625 -54.69 -4.59 -12.44
C LYS A 625 -55.24 -5.94 -11.95
N ARG A 626 -54.50 -6.64 -11.09
CA ARG A 626 -54.86 -7.94 -10.50
C ARG A 626 -55.32 -7.81 -9.03
N GLY A 627 -55.76 -6.62 -8.61
CA GLY A 627 -56.21 -6.33 -7.24
C GLY A 627 -55.11 -5.90 -6.25
N GLY A 628 -53.86 -5.70 -6.69
CA GLY A 628 -52.72 -5.31 -5.85
C GLY A 628 -52.02 -6.50 -5.19
N HIS A 629 -50.76 -6.33 -4.78
CA HIS A 629 -49.97 -7.40 -4.16
C HIS A 629 -50.41 -7.62 -2.69
N PRO A 630 -50.69 -8.86 -2.24
CA PRO A 630 -51.21 -9.13 -0.89
C PRO A 630 -50.40 -8.50 0.23
N SER A 631 -49.07 -8.59 0.18
CA SER A 631 -48.15 -8.03 1.20
C SER A 631 -48.08 -6.50 1.24
N LEU A 632 -48.74 -5.80 0.31
CA LEU A 632 -48.80 -4.34 0.23
C LEU A 632 -50.25 -3.81 0.38
N ARG A 633 -51.20 -4.69 0.70
CA ARG A 633 -52.55 -4.29 1.09
C ARG A 633 -52.53 -3.97 2.58
N VAL A 634 -53.29 -2.95 2.94
CA VAL A 634 -53.63 -2.62 4.33
C VAL A 634 -55.04 -3.11 4.56
#